data_AF-A0A2V9P1X8-F1
#
_entry.id   AF-A0A2V9P1X8-F1
#
_cell.length_a   1.000
_cell.length_b   1.000
_cell.length_c   1.000
_cell.angle_alpha   90.00
_cell.angle_beta   90.00
_cell.angle_gamma   90.00
#
_symmetry.space_group_name_H-M   'P 1'
#
loop_
_entity.id
_entity.type
_entity.pdbx_description
1 polymer ?
#
loop_
_entity_poly.entity_id
_entity_poly.type
_entity_poly.pdbx_seq_one_letter_code
_entity_poly.pdbx_strand_id
1 'polypeptide(L)' 'MDVLLSGIGLAALLPLLVMIGFVVRLDSSGPALYRCFRVGCKGRRFLCYKFRTMVLNADFAKEGLRWRNERVGA' A
#
# COMPACT_ATOMS: atom_id res chain seq x y z
N MET A 1 -0.98 -10.94 -22.93
CA MET A 1 -1.34 -9.53 -23.20
C MET A 1 -1.13 -8.66 -21.97
N ASP A 2 -1.51 -9.13 -20.77
CA ASP A 2 -1.45 -8.36 -19.52
C ASP A 2 -0.05 -7.84 -19.17
N VAL A 3 0.99 -8.66 -19.35
CA VAL A 3 2.38 -8.25 -19.04
C VAL A 3 2.85 -7.11 -19.95
N LEU A 4 2.51 -7.16 -21.24
CA LEU A 4 2.94 -6.15 -22.20
C LEU A 4 2.23 -4.81 -21.94
N LEU A 5 0.91 -4.86 -21.78
CA LEU A 5 0.09 -3.67 -21.48
C LEU A 5 0.45 -3.08 -20.11
N SER A 6 0.66 -3.92 -19.10
CA SER A 6 1.08 -3.45 -17.77
C SER A 6 2.48 -2.84 -17.81
N GLY A 7 3.40 -3.39 -18.60
CA GLY A 7 4.76 -2.84 -18.77
C GLY A 7 4.74 -1.46 -19.43
N ILE A 8 3.95 -1.29 -20.50
CA ILE A 8 3.80 0.01 -21.18
C ILE A 8 3.13 1.03 -20.25
N GLY A 9 2.05 0.65 -19.57
CA GLY A 9 1.38 1.51 -18.60
C GLY A 9 2.31 1.92 -17.44
N LEU A 10 3.12 0.99 -16.94
CA LEU A 10 4.08 1.27 -15.87
C LEU A 10 5.17 2.22 -16.33
N ALA A 11 5.69 2.06 -17.55
CA ALA A 11 6.71 2.96 -18.11
C ALA A 11 6.15 4.38 -18.31
N ALA A 12 4.93 4.50 -18.82
CA ALA A 12 4.27 5.80 -19.03
C ALA A 12 3.95 6.52 -17.71
N LEU A 13 3.54 5.77 -16.68
CA LEU A 13 3.19 6.31 -15.36
C LEU A 13 4.39 6.44 -14.42
N LEU A 14 5.55 5.87 -14.76
CA LEU A 14 6.76 5.87 -13.94
C LEU A 14 7.12 7.27 -13.38
N PRO A 15 7.20 8.35 -14.19
CA PRO A 15 7.56 9.67 -13.67
C PRO A 15 6.55 10.18 -12.63
N LEU A 16 5.25 9.94 -12.86
CA LEU A 16 4.19 10.33 -11.92
C LEU A 16 4.28 9.52 -10.62
N LEU A 17 4.52 8.21 -10.70
CA LEU A 17 4.67 7.33 -9.53
C LEU A 17 5.88 7.73 -8.68
N VAL A 18 6.99 8.13 -9.30
CA VAL A 18 8.18 8.64 -8.60
C VAL A 18 7.89 9.97 -7.90
N MET A 19 7.19 10.89 -8.58
CA MET A 19 6.81 12.18 -8.00
C MET A 19 5.92 12.00 -6.77
N ILE A 20 4.88 11.15 -6.87
CA ILE A 20 4.00 10.81 -5.75
C ILE A 20 4.82 10.16 -4.62
N GLY A 21 5.74 9.24 -4.96
CA GLY A 21 6.61 8.61 -3.98
C GLY A 21 7.48 9.60 -3.22
N PHE A 22 7.97 10.66 -3.89
CA PHE A 22 8.74 11.72 -3.26
C PHE A 22 7.89 12.56 -2.30
N VAL A 23 6.70 12.97 -2.72
CA VAL A 23 5.73 13.71 -1.88
C VAL A 23 5.38 12.91 -0.62
N VAL A 24 5.05 11.62 -0.77
CA VAL A 24 4.73 10.74 0.36
C VAL A 24 5.92 10.59 1.33
N ARG A 25 7.14 10.59 0.80
CA ARG A 25 8.36 10.48 1.62
C ARG A 25 8.65 11.77 2.39
N LEU A 26 8.31 12.94 1.83
CA LEU A 26 8.40 14.23 2.51
C LEU A 26 7.34 14.36 3.62
N ASP A 27 6.12 13.89 3.37
CA ASP A 27 5.01 13.97 4.33
C ASP A 27 5.23 13.06 5.56
N SER A 28 5.93 11.93 5.39
CA SER A 28 6.26 11.08 6.53
C SER A 28 7.55 10.29 6.33
N SER A 29 8.54 10.50 7.21
CA SER A 29 9.81 9.77 7.27
C SER A 29 9.58 8.25 7.15
N GLY A 30 10.03 7.64 6.04
CA GLY A 30 9.90 6.21 5.78
C GLY A 30 9.70 5.84 4.32
N PRO A 31 9.52 4.54 4.00
CA PRO A 31 9.26 4.09 2.63
C PRO A 31 7.91 4.60 2.10
N ALA A 32 7.87 5.00 0.83
CA ALA A 32 6.66 5.52 0.18
C ALA A 32 5.63 4.44 -0.18
N LEU A 33 6.07 3.18 -0.28
CA LEU A 33 5.21 2.03 -0.58
C LEU A 33 4.96 1.19 0.68
N TYR A 34 3.70 0.88 0.93
CA TYR A 34 3.25 -0.04 1.97
C TYR A 34 2.90 -1.40 1.38
N ARG A 35 3.30 -2.46 2.08
CA ARG A 35 3.10 -3.86 1.70
C ARG A 35 1.94 -4.43 2.52
N CYS A 36 0.89 -4.89 1.85
CA CYS A 36 -0.28 -5.48 2.49
C CYS A 36 -0.53 -6.87 1.90
N PHE A 37 -0.61 -7.90 2.74
CA PHE A 37 -1.02 -9.22 2.28
C PHE A 37 -2.51 -9.23 1.95
N ARG A 38 -2.85 -9.74 0.77
CA ARG A 38 -4.23 -9.99 0.35
C ARG A 38 -4.39 -11.44 -0.08
N VAL A 39 -5.59 -11.97 0.12
CA VAL A 39 -5.95 -13.32 -0.34
C VAL A 39 -6.27 -13.23 -1.83
N GLY A 40 -5.52 -13.95 -2.65
CA GLY A 40 -5.70 -14.03 -4.09
C GLY A 40 -6.38 -15.33 -4.53
N CYS A 41 -6.23 -15.66 -5.82
CA CYS A 41 -6.87 -16.81 -6.42
C CYS A 41 -6.47 -18.12 -5.73
N LYS A 42 -7.47 -18.97 -5.45
CA LYS A 42 -7.33 -20.24 -4.71
C LYS A 42 -6.77 -20.09 -3.29
N GLY A 43 -7.05 -18.97 -2.62
CA GLY A 43 -6.62 -18.73 -1.25
C GLY A 43 -5.13 -18.39 -1.10
N ARG A 44 -4.39 -18.30 -2.21
CA ARG A 44 -2.96 -17.95 -2.17
C ARG A 44 -2.79 -16.49 -1.79
N ARG A 45 -2.10 -16.25 -0.69
CA ARG A 45 -1.77 -14.90 -0.26
C ARG A 45 -0.75 -14.30 -1.20
N PHE A 46 -0.98 -13.07 -1.64
CA PHE A 46 -0.04 -12.30 -2.43
C PHE A 46 0.20 -10.94 -1.80
N LEU A 47 1.36 -10.37 -2.12
CA LEU A 47 1.80 -9.10 -1.58
C LEU A 47 1.27 -7.97 -2.48
N CYS A 48 0.37 -7.15 -1.93
CA CYS A 48 -0.09 -5.93 -2.61
C CYS A 48 0.78 -4.75 -2.17
N TYR A 49 1.32 -4.04 -3.15
CA TYR A 49 2.00 -2.76 -2.94
C TYR A 49 1.02 -1.62 -3.21
N LYS A 50 0.99 -0.64 -2.31
CA LYS A 50 0.24 0.62 -2.48
C LYS A 50 1.05 1.79 -1.94
N PHE A 51 0.75 3.01 -2.39
CA PHE A 51 1.31 4.20 -1.76
C PHE A 51 0.85 4.29 -0.30
N ARG A 52 1.77 4.71 0.56
CA ARG A 52 1.54 4.87 1.99
C ARG A 52 0.73 6.15 2.22
N THR A 53 -0.47 5.99 2.77
CA THR A 53 -1.33 7.12 3.17
C THR A 53 -1.48 7.22 4.69
N MET A 54 -1.08 6.18 5.43
CA MET A 54 -1.15 6.15 6.90
C MET A 54 0.21 6.46 7.54
N VAL A 55 0.15 6.96 8.77
CA VAL A 55 1.33 7.23 9.62
C VAL A 55 2.21 5.99 9.79
N LEU A 56 3.50 6.24 10.06
CA LEU A 56 4.46 5.18 10.38
C LEU A 56 3.93 4.36 11.57
N ASN A 57 4.03 3.03 11.49
CA ASN A 57 3.57 2.11 12.53
C ASN A 57 2.05 2.14 12.81
N ALA A 58 1.23 2.55 11.83
CA ALA A 58 -0.23 2.48 11.95
C ALA A 58 -0.74 1.08 12.34
N ASP A 59 -0.08 -0.01 11.91
CA ASP A 59 -0.44 -1.37 12.32
C ASP A 59 -0.25 -1.62 13.83
N PHE A 60 0.83 -1.10 14.42
CA PHE A 60 1.07 -1.16 15.88
C PHE A 60 0.11 -0.25 16.64
N ALA A 61 -0.08 0.98 16.17
CA ALA A 61 -1.02 1.92 16.77
C ALA A 61 -2.46 1.35 16.73
N LYS A 62 -2.82 0.63 15.67
CA LYS A 62 -4.13 -0.01 15.53
C LYS A 62 -4.41 -1.02 16.64
N GLU A 63 -3.43 -1.80 17.09
CA GLU A 63 -3.60 -2.72 18.22
C GLU A 63 -3.97 -1.99 19.50
N GLY A 64 -3.26 -0.91 19.81
CA GLY A 64 -3.55 -0.04 20.96
C GLY A 64 -4.88 0.72 20.85
N LEU A 65 -5.47 0.79 19.65
CA LEU A 65 -6.75 1.45 19.38
C LEU A 65 -7.91 0.48 19.15
N ARG A 66 -7.68 -0.85 19.25
CA ARG A 66 -8.73 -1.86 19.06
C ARG A 66 -9.91 -1.67 20.00
N TRP A 67 -9.68 -1.16 21.20
CA TRP A 67 -10.72 -0.89 22.19
C TRP A 67 -11.69 0.23 21.77
N ARG A 68 -11.29 1.10 20.83
CA ARG A 68 -12.16 2.15 20.25
C ARG A 68 -12.81 1.74 18.92
N ASN A 69 -12.74 0.46 18.56
CA ASN A 69 -13.23 0.04 17.26
C ASN A 69 -14.77 -0.03 17.28
N GLU A 70 -15.43 0.82 16.49
CA GLU A 70 -16.91 0.91 16.42
C GLU A 70 -17.56 -0.27 15.70
N ARG A 71 -16.75 -1.11 15.02
CA ARG A 71 -17.23 -2.30 14.32
C ARG A 71 -16.47 -3.53 14.80
N VAL A 72 -17.22 -4.55 15.21
CA VAL A 72 -16.67 -5.88 15.45
C VAL A 72 -16.43 -6.52 14.08
N GLY A 73 -15.18 -6.88 13.78
CA GLY A 73 -14.85 -7.58 12.55
C GLY A 73 -15.53 -8.94 12.53
N ALA A 74 -16.24 -9.26 11.45
CA ALA A 74 -16.83 -10.58 11.21
C ALA A 74 -15.75 -11.66 11.04
#